data_AF-A0A925GPM7-F1
#
_entry.id   AF-A0A925GPM7-F1
#
_cell.length_a   1.000
_cell.length_b   1.000
_cell.length_c   1.000
_cell.angle_alpha   90.00
_cell.angle_beta   90.00
_cell.angle_gamma   90.00
#
_symmetry.space_group_name_H-M   'P 1'
#
loop_
_entity.id
_entity.type
_entity.pdbx_description
1 polymer ?
#
loop_
_entity_poly.entity_id
_entity_poly.type
_entity_poly.pdbx_seq_one_letter_code
_entity_poly.pdbx_strand_id
1 'polypeptide(L)'
;MALDIFVQTKNRIYDEGDDQADYALSRTLCRLFLGTYKSPNPDHGELIQVGKLAGVDLTPLVRMGDYVTKDHEELLLANVADAGEKERLHQEIQQKRDGAWQPIPLVKGTVVALLNRLGEGVYAQIEYNENHREWLHPYFRDPQPGRDDEYAGNTFGQDLRNVLRYLEFAEQKGEAYVIFDFG
;
A
#
# COMPACT_ATOMS: atom_id res chain seq x y z
N MET A 1 -16.77 -5.68 -9.05
CA MET A 1 -16.18 -4.36 -8.79
C MET A 1 -14.68 -4.56 -8.69
N ALA A 2 -13.89 -3.75 -9.38
CA ALA A 2 -12.43 -3.84 -9.31
C ALA A 2 -11.99 -3.21 -8.00
N LEU A 3 -11.02 -3.83 -7.32
CA LEU A 3 -10.47 -3.29 -6.08
C LEU A 3 -9.32 -2.32 -6.40
N ASP A 4 -9.46 -1.07 -5.98
CA ASP A 4 -8.48 0.00 -6.14
C ASP A 4 -7.92 0.40 -4.76
N ILE A 5 -6.76 1.09 -4.74
CA ILE A 5 -6.10 1.56 -3.52
C ILE A 5 -5.83 3.06 -3.64
N PHE A 6 -6.10 3.80 -2.58
CA PHE A 6 -5.94 5.25 -2.52
C PHE A 6 -5.18 5.65 -1.25
N VAL A 7 -4.40 6.73 -1.31
CA VAL A 7 -3.92 7.38 -0.09
C VAL A 7 -5.01 8.32 0.40
N GLN A 8 -5.35 8.26 1.69
CA GLN A 8 -6.43 9.07 2.26
C GLN A 8 -5.98 9.75 3.55
N THR A 9 -6.45 10.98 3.74
CA THR A 9 -6.29 11.77 4.97
C THR A 9 -7.61 11.85 5.73
N LYS A 10 -7.57 12.25 7.00
CA LYS A 10 -8.76 12.27 7.86
C LYS A 10 -9.84 13.23 7.35
N ASN A 11 -9.43 14.39 6.85
CA ASN A 11 -10.37 15.38 6.34
C ASN A 11 -10.74 15.18 4.87
N ARG A 12 -10.23 14.12 4.21
CA ARG A 12 -10.51 13.79 2.80
C ARG A 12 -10.33 15.01 1.90
N ILE A 13 -9.11 15.52 1.90
CA ILE A 13 -8.76 16.67 1.08
C ILE A 13 -8.83 16.31 -0.40
N TYR A 14 -9.46 17.19 -1.17
CA TYR A 14 -9.46 17.20 -2.63
C TYR A 14 -9.31 18.66 -3.04
N ASP A 15 -8.42 18.98 -3.98
CA ASP A 15 -8.40 20.32 -4.56
C ASP A 15 -9.48 20.39 -5.66
N GLU A 16 -10.19 21.52 -5.76
CA GLU A 16 -11.06 21.78 -6.90
C GLU A 16 -10.19 21.89 -8.17
N GLY A 17 -9.99 20.78 -8.87
CA GLY A 17 -9.20 20.70 -10.11
C GLY A 17 -8.06 19.69 -10.12
N ASP A 18 -7.67 19.13 -8.97
CA ASP A 18 -6.78 17.96 -8.91
C ASP A 18 -7.64 16.70 -8.98
N ASP A 19 -7.57 15.98 -10.10
CA ASP A 19 -8.27 14.70 -10.21
C ASP A 19 -7.58 13.69 -9.28
N GLN A 20 -8.36 12.86 -8.57
CA GLN A 20 -7.82 11.67 -7.86
C GLN A 20 -6.91 10.81 -8.76
N ALA A 21 -7.06 10.92 -10.07
CA ALA A 21 -6.22 10.29 -11.08
C ALA A 21 -4.73 10.67 -10.99
N ASP A 22 -4.40 11.90 -10.57
CA ASP A 22 -3.01 12.39 -10.55
C ASP A 22 -2.14 11.68 -9.50
N TYR A 23 -2.80 11.15 -8.47
CA TYR A 23 -2.21 10.38 -7.38
C TYR A 23 -2.61 8.89 -7.43
N ALA A 24 -3.19 8.44 -8.56
CA ALA A 24 -3.68 7.08 -8.68
C ALA A 24 -2.57 6.06 -8.42
N LEU A 25 -2.90 5.06 -7.61
CA LEU A 25 -2.04 3.93 -7.35
C LEU A 25 -2.49 2.75 -8.20
N SER A 26 -1.54 1.92 -8.58
CA SER A 26 -1.84 0.77 -9.41
C SER A 26 -2.65 -0.29 -8.66
N ARG A 27 -3.48 -1.00 -9.42
CA ARG A 27 -4.12 -2.25 -8.94
C ARG A 27 -3.09 -3.30 -8.55
N THR A 28 -1.89 -3.22 -9.10
CA THR A 28 -0.78 -4.11 -8.77
C THR A 28 -0.32 -3.87 -7.33
N LEU A 29 -0.20 -2.61 -6.91
CA LEU A 29 0.08 -2.26 -5.51
C LEU A 29 -1.03 -2.76 -4.58
N CYS A 30 -2.29 -2.54 -4.96
CA CYS A 30 -3.45 -3.03 -4.20
C CYS A 30 -3.36 -4.55 -3.98
N ARG A 31 -3.09 -5.31 -5.05
CA ARG A 31 -2.90 -6.77 -4.99
C ARG A 31 -1.69 -7.17 -4.14
N LEU A 32 -0.61 -6.40 -4.19
CA LEU A 32 0.59 -6.65 -3.39
C LEU A 32 0.30 -6.53 -1.88
N PHE A 33 -0.44 -5.50 -1.47
CA PHE A 33 -0.89 -5.35 -0.08
C PHE A 33 -1.82 -6.49 0.33
N LEU A 34 -2.87 -6.77 -0.45
CA LEU A 34 -3.77 -7.88 -0.14
C LEU A 34 -3.08 -9.25 -0.10
N GLY A 35 -2.13 -9.49 -1.02
CA GLY A 35 -1.35 -10.72 -1.09
C GLY A 35 -0.43 -10.89 0.11
N THR A 36 0.11 -9.79 0.64
CA THR A 36 0.92 -9.79 1.88
C THR A 36 0.10 -10.32 3.07
N TYR A 37 -1.17 -9.91 3.19
CA TYR A 37 -2.05 -10.37 4.26
C TYR A 37 -2.58 -11.80 4.09
N LYS A 38 -2.61 -12.31 2.85
CA LYS A 38 -3.12 -13.65 2.52
C LYS A 38 -2.04 -14.71 2.40
N SER A 39 -0.77 -14.34 2.47
CA SER A 39 0.34 -15.30 2.37
C SER A 39 0.35 -16.24 3.59
N PRO A 40 0.46 -17.56 3.39
CA PRO A 40 0.67 -18.52 4.49
C PRO A 40 2.00 -18.28 5.23
N ASN A 41 2.89 -17.47 4.66
CA ASN A 41 4.12 -17.01 5.28
C ASN A 41 4.26 -15.48 5.07
N PRO A 42 3.64 -14.66 5.93
CA PRO A 42 3.61 -13.20 5.79
C PRO A 42 5.01 -12.59 5.74
N ASP A 43 5.97 -13.17 6.46
CA ASP A 43 7.36 -12.72 6.52
C ASP A 43 8.13 -12.91 5.21
N HIS A 44 7.57 -13.67 4.26
CA HIS A 44 8.14 -13.96 2.94
C HIS A 44 7.33 -13.36 1.79
N GLY A 45 6.30 -12.55 2.06
CA GLY A 45 5.59 -11.83 1.00
C GLY A 45 6.53 -10.90 0.23
N GLU A 46 6.31 -10.74 -1.07
CA GLU A 46 7.22 -10.00 -1.96
C GLU A 46 7.42 -8.54 -1.51
N LEU A 47 6.39 -7.90 -0.92
CA LEU A 47 6.52 -6.58 -0.30
C LEU A 47 7.49 -6.56 0.88
N ILE A 48 7.41 -7.55 1.76
CA ILE A 48 8.30 -7.66 2.93
C ILE A 48 9.73 -7.96 2.49
N GLN A 49 9.91 -8.79 1.45
CA GLN A 49 11.22 -9.04 0.84
C GLN A 49 11.85 -7.75 0.31
N VAL A 50 11.06 -6.90 -0.36
CA VAL A 50 11.54 -5.59 -0.85
C VAL A 50 12.11 -4.74 0.30
N GLY A 51 11.37 -4.66 1.43
CA GLY A 51 11.85 -3.94 2.61
C GLY A 51 13.15 -4.50 3.16
N LYS A 52 13.25 -5.82 3.29
CA LYS A 52 14.45 -6.52 3.77
C LYS A 52 15.66 -6.30 2.84
N LEU A 53 15.48 -6.50 1.54
CA LEU A 53 16.53 -6.35 0.52
C LEU A 53 17.00 -4.90 0.39
N ALA A 54 16.09 -3.92 0.50
CA ALA A 54 16.43 -2.51 0.53
C ALA A 54 16.95 -2.04 1.89
N GLY A 55 16.86 -2.86 2.95
CA GLY A 55 17.19 -2.48 4.33
C GLY A 55 16.34 -1.30 4.85
N VAL A 56 15.07 -1.23 4.43
CA VAL A 56 14.11 -0.19 4.81
C VAL A 56 12.99 -0.83 5.63
N ASP A 57 12.68 -0.23 6.77
CA ASP A 57 11.52 -0.64 7.58
C ASP A 57 10.23 -0.20 6.90
N LEU A 58 9.45 -1.19 6.43
CA LEU A 58 8.17 -0.99 5.76
C LEU A 58 6.99 -0.92 6.74
N THR A 59 7.22 -1.07 8.05
CA THR A 59 6.16 -1.06 9.07
C THR A 59 5.17 0.10 8.90
N PRO A 60 5.60 1.36 8.63
CA PRO A 60 4.65 2.45 8.40
C PRO A 60 3.74 2.20 7.19
N LEU A 61 4.30 1.81 6.05
CA LEU A 61 3.50 1.54 4.84
C LEU A 61 2.57 0.34 5.02
N VAL A 62 3.04 -0.72 5.67
CA VAL A 62 2.22 -1.91 5.96
C VAL A 62 1.04 -1.55 6.85
N ARG A 63 1.27 -0.81 7.94
CA ARG A 63 0.19 -0.39 8.85
C ARG A 63 -0.87 0.46 8.18
N MET A 64 -0.51 1.30 7.21
CA MET A 64 -1.51 2.07 6.44
C MET A 64 -2.54 1.16 5.75
N GLY A 65 -2.16 -0.08 5.40
CA GLY A 65 -3.03 -1.08 4.78
C GLY A 65 -3.96 -1.80 5.77
N ASP A 66 -3.79 -1.64 7.08
CA ASP A 66 -4.60 -2.28 8.11
C ASP A 66 -5.95 -1.57 8.34
N TYR A 67 -6.19 -0.44 7.66
CA TYR A 67 -7.42 0.31 7.83
C TYR A 67 -8.62 -0.47 7.26
N VAL A 68 -9.55 -0.81 8.15
CA VAL A 68 -10.80 -1.48 7.79
C VAL A 68 -11.94 -0.46 7.86
N THR A 69 -12.67 -0.27 6.75
CA THR A 69 -13.87 0.58 6.73
C THR A 69 -15.00 -0.04 7.56
N LYS A 70 -15.97 0.78 8.01
CA LYS A 70 -17.13 0.27 8.77
C LYS A 70 -17.94 -0.75 7.98
N ASP A 71 -18.18 -0.48 6.71
CA ASP A 71 -18.91 -1.39 5.83
C ASP A 71 -18.18 -2.74 5.69
N HIS A 72 -16.85 -2.72 5.58
CA HIS A 72 -16.06 -3.95 5.53
C HIS A 72 -16.05 -4.69 6.88
N GLU A 73 -15.99 -3.97 7.99
CA GLU A 73 -16.13 -4.53 9.33
C GLU A 73 -17.48 -5.24 9.50
N GLU A 74 -18.59 -4.63 9.08
CA GLU A 74 -19.92 -5.25 9.14
C GLU A 74 -19.97 -6.55 8.33
N LEU A 75 -19.38 -6.57 7.14
CA LEU A 75 -19.29 -7.78 6.31
C LEU A 75 -18.43 -8.88 6.96
N LEU A 76 -17.30 -8.53 7.57
CA LEU A 76 -16.44 -9.48 8.29
C LEU A 76 -17.18 -10.09 9.48
N LEU A 77 -17.95 -9.29 10.20
CA LEU A 77 -18.69 -9.70 11.39
C LEU A 77 -20.02 -10.40 11.09
N ALA A 78 -20.55 -10.27 9.87
CA ALA A 78 -21.86 -10.82 9.50
C ALA A 78 -21.91 -12.36 9.56
N ASN A 79 -20.78 -13.03 9.29
CA ASN A 79 -20.70 -14.49 9.23
C ASN A 79 -20.18 -15.15 10.51
N VAL A 80 -19.86 -14.37 11.54
CA VAL A 80 -19.34 -14.89 12.82
C VAL A 80 -20.52 -15.21 13.73
N ALA A 81 -20.81 -16.49 13.90
CA ALA A 81 -21.95 -16.96 14.70
C ALA A 81 -21.69 -16.92 16.21
N ASP A 82 -20.44 -17.10 16.63
CA ASP A 82 -20.06 -17.08 18.05
C ASP A 82 -19.89 -15.63 18.55
N ALA A 83 -20.60 -15.29 19.62
CA ALA A 83 -20.59 -13.93 20.16
C ALA A 83 -19.23 -13.53 20.77
N GLY A 84 -18.50 -14.49 21.36
CA GLY A 84 -17.17 -14.24 21.93
C GLY A 84 -16.12 -14.01 20.85
N GLU A 85 -16.16 -14.81 19.79
CA GLU A 85 -15.32 -14.64 18.60
C GLU A 85 -15.63 -13.32 17.89
N LYS A 86 -16.91 -12.95 17.80
CA LYS A 86 -17.34 -11.68 17.20
C LYS A 86 -16.81 -10.47 17.97
N GLU A 87 -16.88 -10.49 19.30
CA GLU A 87 -16.33 -9.43 20.15
C GLU A 87 -14.81 -9.33 20.03
N ARG A 88 -14.11 -10.48 20.03
CA ARG A 88 -12.65 -10.50 19.83
C ARG A 88 -12.27 -9.91 18.47
N LEU A 89 -12.93 -10.32 17.39
CA LEU A 89 -12.66 -9.82 16.04
C LEU A 89 -12.95 -8.32 15.93
N HIS A 90 -14.03 -7.85 16.55
CA HIS A 90 -14.35 -6.42 16.63
C HIS A 90 -13.21 -5.64 17.30
N GLN A 91 -12.71 -6.10 18.45
CA GLN A 91 -11.59 -5.45 19.14
C GLN A 91 -10.30 -5.44 18.31
N GLU A 92 -9.98 -6.54 17.62
CA GLU A 92 -8.83 -6.61 16.71
C GLU A 92 -8.95 -5.62 15.55
N ILE A 93 -10.14 -5.50 14.95
CA ILE A 93 -10.42 -4.54 13.87
C ILE A 93 -10.25 -3.09 14.37
N GLN A 94 -10.76 -2.76 15.56
CA GLN A 94 -10.60 -1.41 16.13
C GLN A 94 -9.12 -1.09 16.38
N GLN A 95 -8.36 -2.02 16.98
CA GLN A 95 -6.93 -1.84 17.21
C GLN A 95 -6.16 -1.60 15.91
N LYS A 96 -6.46 -2.38 14.87
CA LYS A 96 -5.86 -2.21 13.55
C LYS A 96 -6.22 -0.87 12.91
N ARG A 97 -7.50 -0.49 12.96
CA ARG A 97 -8.00 0.78 12.43
C ARG A 97 -7.31 1.99 13.08
N ASP A 98 -7.19 1.99 14.40
CA ASP A 98 -6.53 3.06 15.14
C ASP A 98 -5.02 3.10 14.85
N GLY A 99 -4.41 1.92 14.73
CA GLY A 99 -3.00 1.76 14.40
C GLY A 99 -2.64 2.04 12.94
N ALA A 100 -3.63 2.13 12.03
CA ALA A 100 -3.39 2.30 10.60
C ALA A 100 -2.96 3.72 10.24
N TRP A 101 -3.46 4.74 10.95
CA TRP A 101 -3.11 6.14 10.73
C TRP A 101 -1.62 6.38 11.01
N GLN A 102 -0.85 6.65 9.96
CA GLN A 102 0.57 6.94 10.09
C GLN A 102 0.88 8.43 9.93
N PRO A 103 1.84 8.97 10.70
CA PRO A 103 2.32 10.33 10.50
C PRO A 103 2.93 10.52 9.11
N ILE A 104 2.53 11.59 8.41
CA ILE A 104 3.05 11.90 7.06
C ILE A 104 4.58 11.93 7.00
N PRO A 105 5.32 12.60 7.92
CA PRO A 105 6.78 12.64 7.86
C PRO A 105 7.43 11.26 7.95
N LEU A 106 6.83 10.34 8.70
CA LEU A 106 7.32 8.97 8.84
C LEU A 106 7.16 8.20 7.52
N VAL A 107 5.96 8.23 6.93
CA VAL A 107 5.68 7.56 5.65
C VAL A 107 6.53 8.15 4.53
N LYS A 108 6.64 9.48 4.47
CA LYS A 108 7.47 10.20 3.50
C LYS A 108 8.93 9.75 3.59
N GLY A 109 9.48 9.65 4.81
CA GLY A 109 10.82 9.13 5.05
C GLY A 109 11.02 7.69 4.54
N THR A 110 10.05 6.80 4.81
CA THR A 110 10.08 5.42 4.31
C THR A 110 10.04 5.36 2.78
N VAL A 111 9.15 6.12 2.14
CA VAL A 111 9.01 6.15 0.67
C VAL A 111 10.26 6.68 -0.01
N VAL A 112 10.85 7.77 0.50
CA VAL A 112 12.11 8.31 -0.01
C VAL A 112 13.26 7.32 0.17
N ALA A 113 13.33 6.65 1.32
CA ALA A 113 14.34 5.62 1.56
C ALA A 113 14.23 4.45 0.57
N LEU A 114 13.01 4.02 0.25
CA LEU A 114 12.77 3.01 -0.79
C LEU A 114 13.22 3.53 -2.16
N LEU A 115 12.72 4.68 -2.61
CA LEU A 115 13.08 5.24 -3.92
C LEU A 115 14.59 5.37 -4.13
N ASN A 116 15.36 5.64 -3.07
CA ASN A 116 16.82 5.76 -3.13
C ASN A 116 17.58 4.42 -3.12
N ARG A 117 16.96 3.34 -2.64
CA ARG A 117 17.61 2.04 -2.46
C ARG A 117 17.11 0.95 -3.40
N LEU A 118 15.93 1.14 -3.98
CA LEU A 118 15.41 0.26 -5.00
C LEU A 118 16.17 0.42 -6.31
N GLY A 119 16.21 -0.67 -7.07
CA GLY A 119 16.89 -0.75 -8.36
C GLY A 119 16.98 -2.19 -8.81
N GLU A 120 17.49 -2.42 -10.02
CA GLU A 120 17.52 -3.77 -10.64
C GLU A 120 18.22 -4.81 -9.75
N GLY A 121 19.26 -4.43 -9.02
CA GLY A 121 19.96 -5.33 -8.10
C GLY A 121 19.10 -5.82 -6.93
N VAL A 122 18.20 -4.99 -6.42
CA VAL A 122 17.23 -5.39 -5.38
C VAL A 122 16.14 -6.26 -6.00
N TYR A 123 15.57 -5.83 -7.13
CA TYR A 123 14.46 -6.55 -7.77
C TYR A 123 14.85 -7.94 -8.28
N ALA A 124 16.10 -8.13 -8.72
CA ALA A 124 16.62 -9.41 -9.17
C ALA A 124 16.74 -10.45 -8.05
N GLN A 125 16.73 -10.02 -6.78
CA GLN A 125 16.84 -10.89 -5.61
C GLN A 125 15.47 -11.25 -5.00
N ILE A 126 14.37 -10.71 -5.54
CA ILE A 126 13.02 -11.04 -5.06
C ILE A 126 12.69 -12.48 -5.45
N GLU A 127 12.32 -13.28 -4.47
CA GLU A 127 11.75 -14.60 -4.67
C GLU A 127 10.24 -14.48 -4.88
N TYR A 128 9.81 -14.70 -6.11
CA TYR A 128 8.40 -14.59 -6.48
C TYR A 128 7.66 -15.88 -6.16
N ASN A 129 6.45 -15.76 -5.61
CA ASN A 129 5.49 -16.85 -5.66
C ASN A 129 5.20 -17.18 -7.13
N GLU A 130 5.16 -18.47 -7.50
CA GLU A 130 4.91 -18.89 -8.89
C GLU A 130 3.62 -18.30 -9.45
N ASN A 131 2.57 -18.17 -8.62
CA ASN A 131 1.29 -17.59 -9.00
C ASN A 131 1.34 -16.06 -9.18
N HIS A 132 2.36 -15.39 -8.65
CA HIS A 132 2.50 -13.93 -8.71
C HIS A 132 3.53 -13.47 -9.74
N ARG A 133 4.44 -14.36 -10.13
CA ARG A 133 5.63 -14.04 -10.93
C ARG A 133 5.31 -13.29 -12.21
N GLU A 134 4.29 -13.73 -12.96
CA GLU A 134 3.95 -13.14 -14.27
C GLU A 134 3.63 -11.64 -14.18
N TRP A 135 2.96 -11.20 -13.12
CA TRP A 135 2.53 -9.81 -12.97
C TRP A 135 3.42 -8.99 -12.02
N LEU A 136 4.10 -9.61 -11.06
CA LEU A 136 5.03 -8.90 -10.16
C LEU A 136 6.40 -8.65 -10.77
N HIS A 137 6.90 -9.55 -11.61
CA HIS A 137 8.21 -9.40 -12.23
C HIS A 137 8.32 -8.16 -13.14
N PRO A 138 7.35 -7.83 -14.02
CA PRO A 138 7.38 -6.56 -14.75
C PRO A 138 7.14 -5.34 -13.84
N TYR A 139 6.36 -5.51 -12.75
CA TYR A 139 6.05 -4.43 -11.81
C TYR A 139 7.25 -3.97 -10.97
N PHE A 140 8.11 -4.91 -10.55
CA PHE A 140 9.39 -4.64 -9.90
C PHE A 140 10.51 -4.43 -10.94
N ARG A 141 10.31 -3.49 -11.84
CA ARG A 141 11.35 -2.98 -12.74
C ARG A 141 11.34 -1.46 -12.69
N ASP A 142 12.52 -0.88 -12.82
CA ASP A 142 12.61 0.58 -12.99
C ASP A 142 12.23 0.89 -14.45
N PRO A 143 11.29 1.80 -14.72
CA PRO A 143 10.95 2.15 -16.09
C PRO A 143 12.20 2.73 -16.77
N GLN A 144 12.71 2.04 -17.78
CA GLN A 144 13.77 2.58 -18.63
C GLN A 144 13.18 3.73 -19.46
N PRO A 145 13.76 4.95 -19.43
CA PRO A 145 13.30 6.04 -20.27
C PRO A 145 13.35 5.64 -21.75
N GLY A 146 12.22 5.73 -22.47
CA GLY A 146 12.15 5.50 -23.92
C GLY A 146 11.72 4.10 -24.37
N ARG A 147 11.23 3.24 -23.47
CA ARG A 147 10.43 2.07 -23.89
C ARG A 147 8.95 2.43 -23.85
N ASP A 148 8.27 2.30 -24.99
CA ASP A 148 6.81 2.15 -25.06
C ASP A 148 6.44 0.79 -24.45
N ASP A 149 6.65 0.67 -23.14
CA ASP A 149 6.21 -0.49 -22.40
C ASP A 149 4.74 -0.26 -22.03
N GLU A 150 3.88 -1.25 -22.25
CA GLU A 150 2.47 -1.19 -21.84
C GLU A 150 2.33 -1.00 -20.30
N TYR A 151 3.43 -1.22 -19.57
CA TYR A 151 3.58 -1.00 -18.14
C TYR A 151 4.25 0.34 -17.77
N ALA A 152 4.51 1.25 -18.71
CA ALA A 152 5.28 2.49 -18.50
C ALA A 152 4.71 3.46 -17.43
N GLY A 153 3.55 3.16 -16.83
CA GLY A 153 3.00 3.87 -15.66
C GLY A 153 2.60 2.98 -14.49
N ASN A 154 2.82 1.65 -14.57
CA ASN A 154 2.37 0.67 -13.57
C ASN A 154 3.58 -0.11 -13.02
N THR A 155 4.45 0.60 -12.30
CA THR A 155 5.64 0.03 -11.64
C THR A 155 5.62 0.41 -10.16
N PHE A 156 6.31 -0.38 -9.34
CA PHE A 156 6.41 -0.09 -7.91
C PHE A 156 7.06 1.27 -7.65
N GLY A 157 8.09 1.62 -8.42
CA GLY A 157 8.73 2.95 -8.34
C GLY A 157 7.77 4.09 -8.69
N GLN A 158 6.89 3.92 -9.68
CA GLN A 158 5.89 4.92 -10.02
C GLN A 158 4.85 5.09 -8.91
N ASP A 159 4.38 3.98 -8.33
CA ASP A 159 3.43 4.05 -7.21
C ASP A 159 4.05 4.76 -6.00
N LEU A 160 5.31 4.48 -5.67
CA LEU A 160 6.02 5.19 -4.60
C LEU A 160 6.13 6.69 -4.88
N ARG A 161 6.39 7.10 -6.13
CA ARG A 161 6.39 8.53 -6.52
C ARG A 161 4.99 9.14 -6.41
N ASN A 162 3.94 8.41 -6.75
CA ASN A 162 2.56 8.86 -6.60
C ASN A 162 2.18 9.05 -5.12
N VAL A 163 2.54 8.08 -4.26
CA VAL A 163 2.40 8.21 -2.80
C VAL A 163 3.15 9.45 -2.33
N LEU A 164 4.42 9.64 -2.71
CA LEU A 164 5.22 10.80 -2.27
C LEU A 164 4.57 12.14 -2.65
N ARG A 165 4.11 12.28 -3.90
CA ARG A 165 3.42 13.49 -4.37
C ARG A 165 2.16 13.76 -3.55
N TYR A 166 1.37 12.73 -3.25
CA TYR A 166 0.18 12.88 -2.41
C TYR A 166 0.53 13.30 -0.98
N LEU A 167 1.58 12.73 -0.39
CA LEU A 167 2.04 13.09 0.96
C LEU A 167 2.47 14.56 1.03
N GLU A 168 3.16 15.05 0.00
CA GLU A 168 3.56 16.46 -0.11
C GLU A 168 2.35 17.39 -0.24
N PHE A 169 1.38 17.01 -1.06
CA PHE A 169 0.11 17.73 -1.17
C PHE A 169 -0.64 17.76 0.17
N ALA A 170 -0.76 16.62 0.86
CA ALA A 170 -1.43 16.52 2.13
C ALA A 170 -0.76 17.36 3.22
N GLU A 171 0.57 17.34 3.28
CA GLU A 171 1.36 18.19 4.19
C GLU A 171 1.12 19.69 3.91
N GLN A 172 1.07 20.10 2.64
CA GLN A 172 0.77 21.50 2.25
C GLN A 172 -0.65 21.94 2.66
N LYS A 173 -1.61 21.03 2.69
CA LYS A 173 -3.00 21.28 3.15
C LYS A 173 -3.14 21.19 4.68
N GLY A 174 -2.07 20.93 5.42
CA GLY A 174 -2.05 20.89 6.88
C GLY A 174 -2.49 19.57 7.49
N GLU A 175 -2.54 18.49 6.69
CA GLU A 175 -2.78 17.15 7.21
C GLU A 175 -1.55 16.63 7.96
N ALA A 176 -1.78 15.79 8.96
CA ALA A 176 -0.71 15.21 9.77
C ALA A 176 -0.60 13.68 9.62
N TYR A 177 -1.68 13.01 9.22
CA TYR A 177 -1.78 11.55 9.18
C TYR A 177 -2.44 11.06 7.89
N VAL A 178 -2.04 9.86 7.47
CA VAL A 178 -2.51 9.19 6.25
C VAL A 178 -2.72 7.70 6.46
N ILE A 179 -3.55 7.11 5.61
CA ILE A 179 -3.81 5.66 5.50
C ILE A 179 -3.90 5.24 4.03
N PHE A 180 -3.94 3.93 3.78
CA PHE A 180 -4.47 3.39 2.53
C PHE A 180 -5.95 3.07 2.71
N ASP A 181 -6.75 3.48 1.74
CA ASP A 181 -8.17 3.16 1.63
C ASP A 181 -8.36 2.23 0.42
N PHE A 182 -9.13 1.15 0.59
CA PHE A 182 -9.37 0.12 -0.43
C PHE A 182 -10.83 0.19 -0.87
N GLY A 183 -11.06 0.47 -2.15
CA GLY A 183 -12.39 0.67 -2.75
C GLY A 183 -12.72 -0.34 -3.83
#